data_AF-A0A3C1UJW4-F1
#
_entry.id   AF-A0A3C1UJW4-F1
#
_cell.length_a   1.000
_cell.length_b   1.000
_cell.length_c   1.000
_cell.angle_alpha   90.00
_cell.angle_beta   90.00
_cell.angle_gamma   90.00
#
_symmetry.space_group_name_H-M   'P 1'
#
loop_
_entity.id
_entity.type
_entity.pdbx_description
1 polymer ?
#
loop_
_entity_poly.entity_id
_entity_poly.type
_entity_poly.pdbx_seq_one_letter_code
_entity_poly.pdbx_strand_id
1 'polypeptide(L)'
;MIDTLPDHALLLIIAVIALNILGWITALVLGFRRRWWLVAPLLIPFFYPFTLLVLCIRRAKHFYIPVVAHLLGLVLWLGGSAYLRSSEWSDLMGLEKELIAEGHVLDPAKLHGIQEADPDANVWDHP
;
A
#
# COMPACT_ATOMS: atom_id res chain seq x y z
N MET A 1 -24.49 -0.69 0.85
CA MET A 1 -23.58 -0.50 -0.29
C MET A 1 -22.19 -0.85 0.19
N ILE A 2 -21.46 -1.66 -0.57
CA ILE A 2 -20.07 -2.04 -0.26
C ILE A 2 -19.21 -0.89 -0.78
N ASP A 3 -19.19 0.23 -0.03
CA ASP A 3 -18.40 1.44 -0.32
C ASP A 3 -17.08 1.42 0.47
N THR A 4 -16.36 0.28 0.45
CA THR A 4 -15.21 0.05 1.36
C THR A 4 -13.86 0.02 0.66
N LEU A 5 -13.71 0.69 -0.49
CA LEU A 5 -12.41 1.15 -0.96
C LEU A 5 -12.56 2.60 -1.46
N PRO A 6 -11.75 3.56 -0.96
CA PRO A 6 -11.67 4.86 -1.59
C PRO A 6 -11.34 4.66 -3.07
N ASP A 7 -12.09 5.26 -3.99
CA ASP A 7 -11.91 5.08 -5.44
C ASP A 7 -10.44 5.27 -5.86
N HIS A 8 -9.75 6.19 -5.19
CA HIS A 8 -8.32 6.45 -5.39
C HIS A 8 -7.40 5.30 -4.95
N ALA A 9 -7.75 4.57 -3.90
CA ALA A 9 -7.02 3.37 -3.46
C ALA A 9 -7.19 2.23 -4.47
N LEU A 10 -8.40 2.04 -5.00
CA LEU A 10 -8.65 1.03 -6.03
C LEU A 10 -7.87 1.37 -7.32
N LEU A 11 -7.90 2.62 -7.75
CA LEU A 11 -7.14 3.09 -8.91
C LEU A 11 -5.62 2.92 -8.70
N LEU A 12 -5.12 3.20 -7.50
CA LEU A 12 -3.71 3.00 -7.16
C LEU A 12 -3.33 1.52 -7.28
N ILE A 13 -4.13 0.62 -6.73
CA ILE A 13 -3.92 -0.83 -6.82
C ILE A 13 -3.89 -1.27 -8.28
N ILE A 14 -4.88 -0.86 -9.08
CA ILE A 14 -4.96 -1.19 -10.50
C ILE A 14 -3.71 -0.69 -11.25
N ALA A 15 -3.30 0.56 -11.02
CA ALA A 15 -2.14 1.15 -11.68
C ALA A 15 -0.83 0.41 -11.33
N VAL A 16 -0.63 0.07 -10.05
CA VAL A 16 0.54 -0.67 -9.59
C VAL A 16 0.56 -2.07 -10.20
N ILE A 17 -0.57 -2.78 -10.21
CA ILE A 17 -0.67 -4.11 -10.84
C ILE A 17 -0.38 -4.01 -12.33
N ALA A 18 -0.98 -3.05 -13.04
CA ALA A 18 -0.77 -2.85 -14.47
C ALA A 18 0.71 -2.60 -14.80
N LEU A 19 1.40 -1.76 -14.02
CA LEU A 19 2.84 -1.51 -14.20
C LEU A 19 3.69 -2.75 -13.97
N ASN A 20 3.36 -3.56 -12.97
CA ASN A 20 4.08 -4.80 -12.70
C ASN A 20 3.87 -5.85 -13.80
N ILE A 21 2.64 -5.98 -14.30
CA ILE A 21 2.31 -6.85 -15.44
C ILE A 21 3.05 -6.37 -16.69
N LEU A 22 3.05 -5.06 -16.96
CA LEU A 22 3.76 -4.48 -18.10
C LEU A 22 5.28 -4.71 -18.01
N GLY A 23 5.87 -4.53 -16.83
CA GLY A 23 7.27 -4.86 -16.56
C GLY A 23 7.55 -6.34 -16.84
N TRP A 24 6.67 -7.22 -16.38
CA TRP A 24 6.84 -8.65 -16.59
C TRP A 24 6.72 -9.07 -18.07
N ILE A 25 5.70 -8.57 -18.78
CA ILE A 25 5.50 -8.84 -20.21
C ILE A 25 6.69 -8.33 -21.04
N THR A 26 7.17 -7.11 -20.76
CA THR A 26 8.31 -6.54 -21.49
C THR A 26 9.58 -7.34 -21.25
N ALA A 27 9.82 -7.81 -20.02
CA ALA A 27 10.93 -8.71 -19.71
C ALA A 27 10.82 -10.04 -20.47
N LEU A 28 9.62 -10.64 -20.55
CA LEU A 28 9.38 -11.87 -21.31
C LEU A 28 9.68 -11.66 -22.79
N VAL A 29 9.12 -10.63 -23.42
CA VAL A 29 9.35 -10.32 -24.85
C VAL A 29 10.84 -10.12 -25.14
N LEU A 30 11.56 -9.40 -24.28
CA LEU A 30 13.01 -9.19 -24.42
C LEU A 30 13.81 -10.48 -24.19
N GLY A 31 13.41 -11.31 -23.22
CA GLY A 31 13.98 -12.62 -22.95
C GLY A 31 13.83 -13.56 -24.15
N PHE A 32 12.62 -13.68 -24.69
CA PHE A 32 12.32 -14.48 -25.88
C PHE A 32 13.14 -14.02 -27.10
N ARG A 33 13.30 -12.71 -27.32
CA ARG A 33 14.03 -12.21 -28.49
C ARG A 33 15.55 -12.39 -28.44
N ARG A 34 16.15 -12.41 -27.25
CA ARG A 34 17.63 -12.37 -27.11
C ARG A 34 18.25 -13.59 -26.50
N ARG A 35 17.58 -14.25 -25.56
CA ARG A 35 18.14 -15.34 -24.75
C ARG A 35 17.04 -16.32 -24.36
N TRP A 36 16.68 -17.20 -25.29
CA TRP A 36 15.61 -18.19 -25.13
C TRP A 36 15.76 -19.05 -23.86
N TRP A 37 16.99 -19.36 -23.45
CA TRP A 37 17.28 -20.13 -22.24
C TRP A 37 16.91 -19.41 -20.92
N LEU A 38 16.77 -18.07 -20.93
CA LEU A 38 16.34 -17.29 -19.77
C LEU A 38 14.83 -17.08 -19.71
N VAL A 39 14.08 -17.56 -20.71
CA VAL A 39 12.63 -17.43 -20.75
C VAL A 39 11.96 -18.30 -19.68
N ALA A 40 12.40 -19.55 -19.53
CA ALA A 40 11.84 -20.48 -18.56
C ALA A 40 11.86 -19.92 -17.12
N PRO A 41 12.97 -19.37 -16.61
CA PRO A 41 12.97 -18.76 -15.28
C PRO A 41 12.26 -17.39 -15.23
N LEU A 42 12.08 -16.68 -16.36
CA LEU A 42 11.24 -15.46 -16.41
C LEU A 42 9.74 -15.75 -16.32
N LEU A 43 9.28 -16.93 -16.75
CA LEU A 43 7.87 -17.34 -16.70
C LEU A 43 7.43 -17.74 -15.29
N ILE A 44 8.36 -18.08 -14.41
CA ILE A 44 8.06 -18.48 -13.04
C ILE A 44 8.16 -17.23 -12.16
N PRO A 45 7.06 -16.74 -11.55
CA PRO A 45 7.04 -15.49 -10.78
C PRO A 45 8.10 -15.45 -9.67
N PHE A 46 8.37 -16.59 -9.04
CA PHE A 46 9.39 -16.72 -8.00
C PHE A 46 10.81 -16.50 -8.53
N PHE A 47 11.13 -16.99 -9.73
CA PHE A 47 12.47 -16.85 -10.33
C PHE A 47 12.62 -15.58 -11.17
N TYR A 48 11.52 -14.93 -11.52
CA TYR A 48 11.48 -13.69 -12.27
C TYR A 48 12.43 -12.59 -11.74
N PRO A 49 12.36 -12.16 -10.46
CA PRO A 49 13.19 -11.06 -9.96
C PRO A 49 14.68 -11.39 -10.01
N PHE A 50 15.06 -12.63 -9.71
CA PHE A 50 16.45 -13.09 -9.79
C PHE A 50 16.96 -13.10 -11.23
N THR A 51 16.12 -13.53 -12.17
CA THR A 51 16.47 -13.56 -13.59
C THR A 51 16.64 -12.15 -14.14
N LEU A 52 15.75 -11.23 -13.75
CA LEU A 52 15.85 -9.82 -14.09
C LEU A 52 17.15 -9.20 -13.55
N LEU A 53 17.51 -9.51 -12.29
CA LEU A 53 18.75 -9.06 -11.66
C LEU A 53 19.99 -9.54 -12.44
N VAL A 54 20.05 -10.82 -12.79
CA VAL A 54 21.15 -11.40 -13.59
C VAL A 54 21.26 -10.70 -14.95
N LEU A 55 20.14 -10.41 -15.59
CA LEU A 55 20.10 -9.70 -16.87
C LEU A 55 20.61 -8.25 -16.75
N CYS A 56 20.30 -7.57 -15.63
CA CYS A 56 20.80 -6.24 -15.32
C CYS A 56 22.31 -6.22 -15.09
N ILE A 57 22.82 -7.13 -14.26
CA ILE A 57 24.25 -7.26 -13.95
C ILE A 57 25.05 -7.53 -15.22
N ARG A 58 24.53 -8.38 -16.12
CA ARG A 58 25.15 -8.68 -17.42
C ARG A 58 25.04 -7.55 -18.45
N ARG A 59 24.63 -6.33 -18.04
CA ARG A 59 24.45 -5.12 -18.86
C ARG A 59 23.68 -5.39 -20.16
N ALA A 60 22.66 -6.24 -20.11
CA ALA A 60 21.87 -6.55 -21.28
C ALA A 60 21.09 -5.28 -21.71
N LYS A 61 21.47 -4.71 -22.85
CA LYS A 61 20.86 -3.49 -23.40
C LYS A 61 19.32 -3.64 -23.44
N HIS A 62 18.56 -2.62 -23.03
CA HIS A 62 17.08 -2.59 -22.97
C HIS A 62 16.38 -3.30 -21.81
N PHE A 63 17.09 -4.07 -20.96
CA PHE A 63 16.47 -4.63 -19.74
C PHE A 63 16.23 -3.58 -18.64
N TYR A 64 16.64 -2.32 -18.87
CA TYR A 64 16.25 -1.21 -18.00
C TYR A 64 14.74 -0.92 -18.05
N ILE A 65 14.05 -1.24 -19.16
CA ILE A 65 12.61 -0.98 -19.34
C ILE A 65 11.77 -1.71 -18.28
N PRO A 66 11.86 -3.05 -18.14
CA PRO A 66 11.08 -3.75 -17.12
C PRO A 66 11.47 -3.32 -15.70
N VAL A 67 12.75 -3.03 -15.45
CA VAL A 67 13.22 -2.52 -14.16
C VAL A 67 12.57 -1.19 -13.81
N VAL A 68 12.55 -0.24 -14.76
CA VAL A 68 11.93 1.07 -14.56
C VAL A 68 10.43 0.92 -14.31
N ALA A 69 9.73 0.03 -15.02
CA ALA A 69 8.31 -0.23 -14.78
C ALA A 69 8.04 -0.72 -13.35
N HIS A 70 8.87 -1.66 -12.85
CA HIS A 70 8.76 -2.13 -11.46
C HIS A 70 9.11 -1.06 -10.43
N LEU A 71 10.15 -0.28 -10.68
CA LEU A 71 10.52 0.84 -9.79
C LEU A 71 9.41 1.89 -9.73
N LEU A 72 8.80 2.24 -10.87
CA LEU A 72 7.65 3.13 -10.91
C LEU A 72 6.46 2.55 -10.14
N GLY A 73 6.17 1.26 -10.31
CA GLY A 73 5.12 0.58 -9.55
C GLY A 73 5.38 0.63 -8.04
N LEU A 74 6.64 0.45 -7.62
CA LEU A 74 7.04 0.51 -6.21
C LEU A 74 6.94 1.94 -5.63
N VAL A 75 7.37 2.95 -6.41
CA VAL A 75 7.24 4.37 -6.03
C VAL A 75 5.77 4.77 -5.92
N LEU A 76 4.93 4.36 -6.88
CA LEU A 76 3.49 4.59 -6.84
C LEU A 76 2.87 3.92 -5.63
N TRP A 77 3.20 2.66 -5.37
CA TRP A 77 2.70 1.94 -4.20
C TRP A 77 3.02 2.66 -2.90
N LEU A 78 4.30 2.97 -2.67
CA LEU A 78 4.75 3.58 -1.42
C LEU A 78 4.27 5.02 -1.28
N GLY A 79 4.46 5.83 -2.32
CA GLY A 79 4.07 7.24 -2.33
C GLY A 79 2.56 7.43 -2.31
N GLY A 80 1.83 6.67 -3.14
CA GLY A 80 0.37 6.70 -3.18
C GLY A 80 -0.26 6.23 -1.88
N SER A 81 0.25 5.16 -1.27
CA SER A 81 -0.26 4.70 0.04
C SER A 81 0.01 5.72 1.15
N ALA A 82 1.19 6.35 1.17
CA ALA A 82 1.50 7.39 2.14
C ALA A 82 0.58 8.62 1.98
N TYR A 83 0.34 9.03 0.74
CA TYR A 83 -0.56 10.13 0.41
C TYR A 83 -2.00 9.83 0.85
N LEU A 84 -2.55 8.68 0.47
CA LEU A 84 -3.92 8.28 0.82
C LEU A 84 -4.11 8.19 2.34
N ARG A 85 -3.12 7.63 3.05
CA ARG A 85 -3.15 7.59 4.51
C ARG A 85 -3.18 9.00 5.12
N SER A 86 -2.39 9.92 4.57
CA SER A 86 -2.36 11.30 5.07
C SER A 86 -3.65 12.07 4.79
N SER A 87 -4.28 11.84 3.63
CA SER A 87 -5.56 12.47 3.29
C SER A 87 -6.68 11.95 4.17
N GLU A 88 -6.79 10.62 4.34
CA GLU A 88 -7.80 10.03 5.22
C GLU A 88 -7.64 10.52 6.65
N TRP A 89 -6.39 10.62 7.15
CA TRP A 89 -6.13 11.17 8.47
C TRP A 89 -6.55 12.64 8.59
N SER A 90 -6.28 13.45 7.57
CA SER A 90 -6.69 14.86 7.53
C SER A 90 -8.22 14.99 7.52
N ASP A 91 -8.91 14.17 6.73
CA ASP A 91 -10.36 14.18 6.61
C ASP A 91 -11.02 13.75 7.93
N LEU A 92 -10.48 12.72 8.59
CA LEU A 92 -10.92 12.28 9.91
C LEU A 92 -10.73 13.37 10.97
N MET A 93 -9.59 14.06 10.99
CA MET A 93 -9.38 15.19 11.91
C MET A 93 -10.32 16.38 11.60
N GLY A 94 -10.70 16.58 10.35
CA GLY A 94 -11.68 17.58 9.94
C GLY A 94 -13.07 17.25 10.49
N LEU A 95 -13.53 16.03 10.24
CA LEU A 95 -14.80 15.49 10.76
C LEU A 95 -14.84 15.51 12.29
N GLU A 96 -13.75 15.16 12.96
CA GLU A 96 -13.64 15.22 14.43
C GLU A 96 -13.89 16.65 14.94
N LYS A 97 -13.28 17.67 14.31
CA LYS A 97 -13.47 19.07 14.69
C LYS A 97 -14.90 19.55 14.45
N GLU A 98 -15.52 19.16 13.34
CA GLU A 98 -16.91 19.50 13.02
C GLU A 98 -17.86 18.89 14.06
N LEU A 99 -17.70 17.61 14.37
CA LEU A 99 -18.52 16.91 15.36
C LEU A 99 -18.36 17.52 16.76
N ILE A 100 -17.15 17.88 17.17
CA ILE A 100 -16.93 18.59 18.44
C ILE A 100 -17.62 19.97 18.43
N ALA A 101 -17.56 20.70 17.31
CA ALA A 101 -18.21 22.01 17.18
C ALA A 101 -19.74 21.93 17.22
N GLU A 102 -20.31 20.84 16.71
CA GLU A 102 -21.74 20.50 16.82
C GLU A 102 -22.14 20.03 18.22
N GLY A 103 -21.19 19.89 19.14
CA GLY A 103 -21.42 19.49 20.54
C GLY A 103 -21.46 17.97 20.74
N HIS A 104 -21.06 17.18 19.75
CA HIS A 104 -20.96 15.73 19.89
C HIS A 104 -19.76 15.35 20.77
N VAL A 105 -19.99 14.40 21.68
CA VAL A 105 -18.94 13.82 22.52
C VAL A 105 -18.30 12.67 21.76
N LEU A 106 -17.02 12.82 21.41
CA LEU A 106 -16.25 11.80 20.69
C LEU A 106 -15.34 10.96 21.60
N ASP A 107 -15.24 11.35 22.87
CA ASP A 107 -14.48 10.62 23.88
C ASP A 107 -15.21 9.30 24.24
N PRO A 108 -14.63 8.13 23.93
CA PRO A 108 -15.26 6.84 24.19
C PRO A 108 -15.62 6.64 25.66
N ALA A 109 -14.85 7.20 26.59
CA ALA A 109 -15.11 7.10 28.03
C ALA A 109 -16.40 7.84 28.43
N LYS A 110 -16.63 9.01 27.82
CA LYS A 110 -17.82 9.83 28.06
C LYS A 110 -19.04 9.33 27.29
N LEU A 111 -18.85 8.73 26.12
CA LEU A 111 -19.89 8.11 25.29
C LEU A 111 -20.58 6.91 25.98
N HIS A 112 -19.82 6.12 26.74
CA HIS A 112 -20.34 4.97 27.47
C HIS A 112 -20.80 5.29 28.90
N GLY A 113 -20.84 6.57 29.28
CA GLY A 113 -21.25 6.98 30.63
C GLY A 113 -20.37 6.41 31.73
N ILE A 114 -19.11 6.10 31.44
CA ILE A 114 -18.17 5.62 32.44
C ILE A 114 -17.79 6.85 33.27
N GLN A 115 -18.46 7.01 34.41
CA GLN A 115 -17.93 7.86 35.48
C GLN A 115 -16.48 7.43 35.71
N GLU A 116 -15.54 8.38 35.69
CA GLU A 116 -14.19 8.14 36.21
C GLU A 116 -14.34 7.35 37.51
N ALA A 117 -13.76 6.15 37.55
CA ALA A 117 -13.90 5.27 38.70
C ALA A 117 -13.47 6.05 39.95
N ASP A 118 -14.38 6.23 40.90
CA ASP A 118 -14.11 6.91 42.15
C ASP A 118 -12.94 6.21 42.84
N PRO A 119 -11.77 6.86 42.98
CA PRO A 119 -10.59 6.24 43.56
C PRO A 119 -10.82 5.79 45.01
N ASP A 120 -11.78 6.40 45.73
CA ASP A 120 -12.14 6.02 47.10
C ASP A 120 -13.18 4.87 47.15
N ALA A 121 -13.78 4.50 46.02
CA ALA A 121 -14.73 3.37 45.90
C ALA A 121 -14.06 2.07 45.42
N ASN A 122 -12.73 2.08 45.22
CA ASN A 122 -12.00 0.89 44.81
C ASN A 122 -11.93 -0.13 45.95
N VAL A 123 -12.82 -1.12 45.91
CA VAL A 123 -12.87 -2.25 46.87
C VAL A 123 -11.58 -3.10 46.86
N TRP A 124 -10.67 -2.88 45.90
CA TRP A 124 -9.39 -3.57 45.82
C TRP A 124 -8.24 -2.80 46.45
N ASP A 125 -8.43 -1.51 46.76
CA ASP A 125 -7.48 -0.75 47.58
C ASP A 125 -7.85 -0.94 49.05
N HIS A 126 -7.19 -1.91 49.67
CA HIS A 126 -7.15 -2.11 51.12
C HIS A 126 -5.68 -2.00 51.56
N PRO A 127 -5.39 -1.51 52.79
CA PRO A 127 -4.02 -1.39 53.29
C PRO A 127 -3.26 -2.72 53.33
#